data_AF-A0A7S2I6V8-F1
#
_entry.id   AF-A0A7S2I6V8-F1
#
_cell.length_a   1.000
_cell.length_b   1.000
_cell.length_c   1.000
_cell.angle_alpha   90.00
_cell.angle_beta   90.00
_cell.angle_gamma   90.00
#
_symmetry.space_group_name_H-M   'P 1'
#
loop_
_entity.id
_entity.type
_entity.pdbx_description
1 polymer ?
#
loop_
_entity_poly.entity_id
_entity_poly.type
_entity_poly.pdbx_seq_one_letter_code
_entity_poly.pdbx_strand_id
1 'polypeptide(L)'
;RACCSPFYQILVRKDQAEREAAFQDLVAGVDELEAKAAAAPGPFLAGEALTIVDLAFIPWAFRIMVCKILERFRGDAFALDMAKRPCLSSWIDKVFELPAVKATLPEPRALSDTYKRYADGTAQSQVAEAVRQGKAAHSV
;
A
#
# COMPACT_ATOMS: atom_id res chain seq x y z
N ARG A 1 3.75 -6.25 -7.46
CA ARG A 1 2.62 -7.18 -7.21
C ARG A 1 2.22 -7.25 -5.75
N ALA A 2 3.19 -7.39 -4.83
CA ALA A 2 2.95 -7.67 -3.42
C ALA A 2 2.12 -6.60 -2.66
N CYS A 3 2.07 -5.34 -3.14
CA CYS A 3 1.23 -4.32 -2.49
C CYS A 3 -0.13 -4.15 -3.19
N CYS A 4 -0.14 -4.09 -4.52
CA CYS A 4 -1.33 -3.77 -5.31
C CYS A 4 -2.50 -4.73 -5.08
N SER A 5 -2.27 -6.04 -5.25
CA SER A 5 -3.38 -7.00 -5.18
C SER A 5 -3.84 -7.28 -3.75
N PRO A 6 -2.93 -7.51 -2.80
CA PRO A 6 -3.30 -7.62 -1.40
C PRO A 6 -4.11 -6.43 -0.88
N PHE A 7 -3.72 -5.19 -1.20
CA PHE A 7 -4.45 -4.00 -0.80
C PHE A 7 -5.94 -4.05 -1.20
N TYR A 8 -6.23 -4.35 -2.46
CA TYR A 8 -7.63 -4.44 -2.91
C TYR A 8 -8.34 -5.68 -2.37
N GLN A 9 -7.65 -6.81 -2.19
CA GLN A 9 -8.25 -8.01 -1.59
C GLN A 9 -8.69 -7.73 -0.16
N ILE A 10 -7.82 -7.17 0.68
CA ILE A 10 -8.15 -6.76 2.06
C ILE A 10 -9.34 -5.79 2.06
N LEU A 11 -9.31 -4.82 1.14
CA LEU A 11 -10.32 -3.77 1.10
C LEU A 11 -11.67 -4.26 0.53
N VAL A 12 -11.72 -5.22 -0.40
CA VAL A 12 -12.95 -5.54 -1.14
C VAL A 12 -13.57 -6.88 -0.74
N ARG A 13 -12.76 -7.88 -0.36
CA ARG A 13 -13.29 -9.21 0.01
C ARG A 13 -14.24 -9.12 1.18
N LYS A 14 -15.21 -10.01 1.25
CA LYS A 14 -16.19 -10.09 2.35
C LYS A 14 -15.78 -11.09 3.42
N ASP A 15 -15.17 -12.19 2.99
CA ASP A 15 -14.68 -13.22 3.88
C ASP A 15 -13.47 -12.72 4.68
N GLN A 16 -13.47 -12.97 5.99
CA GLN A 16 -12.44 -12.48 6.90
C GLN A 16 -11.12 -13.24 6.72
N ALA A 17 -11.17 -14.56 6.49
CA ALA A 17 -9.96 -15.36 6.28
C ALA A 17 -9.27 -14.98 4.96
N GLU A 18 -10.03 -14.68 3.90
CA GLU A 18 -9.47 -14.15 2.65
C GLU A 18 -8.74 -12.81 2.85
N ARG A 19 -9.29 -11.92 3.69
CA ARG A 19 -8.63 -10.64 4.00
C ARG A 19 -7.36 -10.84 4.80
N GLU A 20 -7.39 -11.72 5.80
CA GLU A 20 -6.24 -12.02 6.64
C GLU A 20 -5.11 -12.66 5.83
N ALA A 21 -5.43 -13.62 4.95
CA ALA A 21 -4.46 -14.20 4.03
C ALA A 21 -3.82 -13.13 3.12
N ALA A 22 -4.64 -12.27 2.52
CA ALA A 22 -4.13 -11.14 1.72
C ALA A 22 -3.27 -10.19 2.57
N PHE A 23 -3.62 -9.94 3.83
CA PHE A 23 -2.80 -9.11 4.71
C PHE A 23 -1.45 -9.75 5.01
N GLN A 24 -1.37 -11.06 5.20
CA GLN A 24 -0.08 -11.76 5.34
C GLN A 24 0.77 -11.64 4.07
N ASP A 25 0.17 -11.74 2.89
CA ASP A 25 0.89 -11.54 1.62
C ASP A 25 1.43 -10.10 1.49
N LEU A 26 0.64 -9.11 1.92
CA LEU A 26 1.08 -7.70 1.95
C LEU A 26 2.27 -7.54 2.90
N VAL A 27 2.17 -8.06 4.13
CA VAL A 27 3.20 -8.01 5.16
C VAL A 27 4.50 -8.63 4.65
N ALA A 28 4.44 -9.85 4.10
CA ALA A 28 5.59 -10.55 3.56
C ALA A 28 6.30 -9.76 2.45
N GLY A 29 5.53 -9.15 1.54
CA GLY A 29 6.08 -8.33 0.47
C GLY A 29 6.74 -7.04 0.96
N VAL A 30 6.18 -6.42 2.00
CA VAL A 30 6.77 -5.23 2.62
C VAL A 30 8.03 -5.60 3.40
N ASP A 31 8.07 -6.76 4.05
CA ASP A 31 9.26 -7.26 4.76
C ASP A 31 10.40 -7.60 3.82
N GLU A 32 10.10 -8.18 2.66
CA GLU A 32 11.10 -8.40 1.62
C GLU A 32 11.69 -7.06 1.12
N LEU A 33 10.86 -6.03 0.98
CA LEU A 33 11.30 -4.70 0.56
C LEU A 33 12.17 -4.03 1.63
N GLU A 34 11.77 -4.10 2.90
CA GLU A 34 12.56 -3.63 4.04
C GLU A 34 13.94 -4.29 4.07
N ALA A 35 14.00 -5.62 3.93
CA ALA A 35 15.26 -6.36 3.92
C ALA A 35 16.16 -5.95 2.75
N LYS A 36 15.59 -5.72 1.56
CA LYS A 36 16.33 -5.22 0.39
C LYS A 36 16.86 -3.82 0.60
N ALA A 37 16.06 -2.91 1.16
CA ALA A 37 16.49 -1.56 1.48
C ALA A 37 17.61 -1.55 2.53
N ALA A 38 17.52 -2.39 3.57
CA ALA A 38 18.58 -2.54 4.57
C ALA A 38 19.90 -3.04 3.98
N ALA A 39 19.86 -3.85 2.91
CA ALA A 39 21.04 -4.35 2.21
C ALA A 39 21.65 -3.34 1.21
N ALA A 40 20.93 -2.25 0.89
CA ALA A 40 21.34 -1.20 -0.03
C ALA A 40 21.37 0.15 0.70
N PRO A 41 22.43 0.43 1.48
CA PRO A 41 22.48 1.62 2.31
C PRO A 41 22.32 2.90 1.49
N GLY A 42 21.50 3.81 2.00
CA GLY A 42 21.18 5.08 1.40
C GLY A 42 19.77 5.56 1.77
N PRO A 43 19.39 6.78 1.38
CA PRO A 43 18.08 7.35 1.67
C PRO A 43 16.92 6.78 0.83
N PHE A 44 17.20 6.00 -0.22
CA PHE A 44 16.20 5.42 -1.14
C PHE A 44 16.21 3.89 -1.08
N LEU A 45 15.15 3.24 -1.59
CA LEU A 45 14.94 1.79 -1.45
C LEU A 45 16.01 0.94 -2.12
N ALA A 46 16.76 1.52 -3.07
CA ALA A 46 17.85 0.88 -3.78
C ALA A 46 19.20 1.59 -3.57
N GLY A 47 19.35 2.35 -2.47
CA GLY A 47 20.58 3.03 -2.09
C GLY A 47 20.53 4.56 -2.24
N GLU A 48 21.54 5.14 -2.87
CA GLU A 48 21.80 6.59 -2.84
C GLU A 48 20.91 7.44 -3.75
N ALA A 49 20.35 6.85 -4.82
CA ALA A 49 19.59 7.57 -5.83
C ALA A 49 18.11 7.18 -5.82
N LEU A 50 17.25 8.14 -6.14
CA LEU A 50 15.84 7.85 -6.40
C LEU A 50 15.72 7.00 -7.68
N THR A 51 15.07 5.85 -7.58
CA THR A 51 14.94 4.90 -8.68
C THR A 51 13.49 4.59 -9.04
N ILE A 52 13.30 3.79 -10.08
CA ILE A 52 11.98 3.27 -10.45
C ILE A 52 11.34 2.44 -9.33
N VAL A 53 12.12 1.83 -8.43
CA VAL A 53 11.59 1.07 -7.29
C VAL A 53 10.83 1.99 -6.35
N ASP A 54 11.41 3.14 -6.03
CA ASP A 54 10.78 4.19 -5.23
C ASP A 54 9.51 4.70 -5.91
N LEU A 55 9.62 5.10 -7.17
CA LEU A 55 8.51 5.66 -7.95
C LEU A 55 7.32 4.68 -8.06
N ALA A 56 7.60 3.39 -8.24
CA ALA A 56 6.57 2.37 -8.30
C ALA A 56 5.90 2.12 -6.94
N PHE A 57 6.64 2.32 -5.83
CA PHE A 57 6.15 2.04 -4.48
C PHE A 57 5.45 3.22 -3.81
N ILE A 58 5.83 4.46 -4.11
CA ILE A 58 5.23 5.70 -3.56
C ILE A 58 3.70 5.67 -3.51
N PRO A 59 2.97 5.32 -4.59
CA PRO A 59 1.51 5.34 -4.55
C PRO A 59 0.93 4.36 -3.53
N TRP A 60 1.60 3.23 -3.30
CA TRP A 60 1.15 2.19 -2.36
C TRP A 60 1.49 2.56 -0.92
N ALA A 61 2.71 3.04 -0.68
CA ALA A 61 3.11 3.57 0.62
C ALA A 61 2.17 4.71 1.05
N PHE A 62 1.82 5.61 0.13
CA PHE A 62 0.91 6.71 0.44
C PHE A 62 -0.48 6.21 0.87
N ARG A 63 -1.03 5.20 0.17
CA ARG A 63 -2.35 4.62 0.50
C ARG A 63 -2.33 3.84 1.81
N ILE A 64 -1.33 3.00 1.99
CA ILE A 64 -1.28 2.00 3.06
C ILE A 64 -0.73 2.61 4.34
N MET A 65 0.40 3.31 4.25
CA MET A 65 1.19 3.73 5.42
C MET A 65 0.90 5.18 5.83
N VAL A 66 0.70 6.08 4.85
CA VAL A 66 0.44 7.51 5.14
C VAL A 66 -1.04 7.77 5.38
N CYS A 67 -1.90 7.37 4.43
CA CYS A 67 -3.35 7.58 4.52
C CYS A 67 -4.07 6.52 5.37
N LYS A 68 -3.37 5.42 5.73
CA LYS A 68 -3.88 4.37 6.62
C LYS A 68 -5.23 3.81 6.18
N ILE A 69 -5.40 3.62 4.87
CA ILE A 69 -6.69 3.24 4.27
C ILE A 69 -7.18 1.89 4.81
N LEU A 70 -6.29 0.92 4.98
CA LEU A 70 -6.67 -0.41 5.49
C LEU A 70 -7.16 -0.32 6.94
N GLU A 71 -6.40 0.34 7.81
CA GLU A 71 -6.76 0.58 9.22
C GLU A 71 -8.13 1.26 9.34
N ARG A 72 -8.33 2.33 8.56
CA ARG A 72 -9.57 3.11 8.56
C ARG A 72 -10.82 2.29 8.23
N PHE A 73 -10.71 1.32 7.31
CA PHE A 73 -11.88 0.59 6.80
C PHE A 73 -11.98 -0.85 7.28
N ARG A 74 -10.91 -1.42 7.84
CA ARG A 74 -10.85 -2.82 8.29
C ARG A 74 -10.37 -2.99 9.73
N GLY A 75 -9.96 -1.91 10.39
CA GLY A 75 -9.52 -1.89 11.79
C GLY A 75 -8.02 -2.13 11.95
N ASP A 76 -7.55 -1.93 13.18
CA ASP A 76 -6.11 -1.93 13.52
C ASP A 76 -5.42 -3.29 13.32
N ALA A 77 -6.19 -4.38 13.22
CA ALA A 77 -5.66 -5.70 12.86
C ALA A 77 -5.00 -5.72 11.46
N PHE A 78 -5.32 -4.76 10.60
CA PHE A 78 -4.76 -4.58 9.25
C PHE A 78 -3.73 -3.43 9.19
N ALA A 79 -3.21 -2.99 10.34
CA ALA A 79 -2.14 -1.99 10.43
C ALA A 79 -0.75 -2.64 10.22
N LEU A 80 0.10 -2.00 9.42
CA LEU A 80 1.50 -2.41 9.33
C LEU A 80 2.28 -1.90 10.54
N ASP A 81 3.02 -2.81 11.18
CA ASP A 81 3.94 -2.48 12.27
C ASP A 81 5.20 -1.79 11.75
N MET A 82 5.15 -0.46 11.59
CA MET A 82 6.27 0.31 11.05
C MET A 82 7.50 0.35 11.97
N ALA A 83 7.34 0.05 13.26
CA ALA A 83 8.48 -0.02 14.18
C ALA A 83 9.46 -1.15 13.82
N LYS A 84 8.97 -2.20 13.15
CA LYS A 84 9.80 -3.30 12.60
C LYS A 84 10.45 -2.96 11.26
N ARG A 85 10.18 -1.78 10.70
CA ARG A 85 10.55 -1.39 9.34
C ARG A 85 11.22 -0.01 9.31
N PRO A 86 12.38 0.14 9.97
CA PRO A 86 13.07 1.42 10.10
C PRO A 86 13.56 2.01 8.77
N CYS A 87 13.97 1.19 7.79
CA CYS A 87 14.39 1.67 6.48
C CYS A 87 13.20 2.29 5.73
N LEU A 88 12.06 1.60 5.70
CA LEU A 88 10.84 2.13 5.11
C LEU A 88 10.32 3.37 5.84
N SER A 89 10.41 3.39 7.17
CA SER A 89 10.00 4.57 7.96
C SER A 89 10.84 5.79 7.58
N SER A 90 12.16 5.64 7.53
CA SER A 90 13.09 6.72 7.13
C SER A 90 12.88 7.13 5.66
N TRP A 91 12.59 6.17 4.79
CA TRP A 91 12.29 6.40 3.39
C TRP A 91 10.99 7.21 3.20
N ILE A 92 9.93 6.91 3.96
CA ILE A 92 8.67 7.67 3.95
C ILE A 92 8.95 9.13 4.28
N ASP A 93 9.66 9.40 5.39
CA ASP A 93 9.99 10.75 5.84
C ASP A 93 10.76 11.53 4.76
N LYS A 94 11.64 10.86 4.03
CA LYS A 94 12.43 11.48 2.96
C LYS A 94 11.62 11.72 1.69
N VAL A 95 10.94 10.69 1.19
CA VAL A 95 10.35 10.69 -0.15
C VAL A 95 9.08 11.53 -0.22
N PHE A 96 8.26 11.52 0.82
CA PHE A 96 7.06 12.36 0.85
C PHE A 96 7.35 13.83 1.08
N GLU A 97 8.60 14.18 1.46
CA GLU A 97 9.08 15.56 1.51
C GLU A 97 9.56 16.11 0.16
N LEU A 98 9.75 15.26 -0.86
CA LEU A 98 10.20 15.69 -2.18
C LEU A 98 9.12 16.55 -2.88
N PRO A 99 9.46 17.74 -3.41
CA PRO A 99 8.49 18.61 -4.08
C PRO A 99 7.75 17.93 -5.25
N ALA A 100 8.47 17.13 -6.04
CA ALA A 100 7.90 16.38 -7.16
C ALA A 100 6.86 15.34 -6.69
N VAL A 101 7.07 14.72 -5.53
CA VAL A 101 6.11 13.77 -4.97
C VAL A 101 4.89 14.51 -4.45
N LYS A 102 5.08 15.54 -3.62
CA LYS A 102 3.98 16.39 -3.08
C LYS A 102 3.06 16.92 -4.17
N ALA A 103 3.61 17.33 -5.31
CA ALA A 103 2.85 17.84 -6.45
C ALA A 103 1.90 16.81 -7.11
N THR A 104 2.08 15.51 -6.82
CA THR A 104 1.28 14.42 -7.41
C THR A 104 0.29 13.77 -6.44
N LEU A 105 0.39 14.08 -5.14
CA LEU A 105 -0.43 13.41 -4.14
C LEU A 105 -1.82 14.03 -4.07
N PRO A 106 -2.89 13.20 -4.06
CA PRO A 106 -4.21 13.71 -3.75
C PRO A 106 -4.30 14.12 -2.28
N GLU A 107 -5.25 14.99 -1.96
CA GLU A 107 -5.57 15.30 -0.57
C GLU A 107 -6.02 14.01 0.16
N PRO A 108 -5.51 13.74 1.38
CA PRO A 108 -5.77 12.47 2.07
C PRO A 108 -7.24 12.10 2.30
N ARG A 109 -8.12 13.09 2.59
CA ARG A 109 -9.56 12.84 2.76
C ARG A 109 -10.21 12.50 1.43
N ALA A 110 -9.91 13.23 0.37
CA ALA A 110 -10.40 12.93 -0.98
C ALA A 110 -10.02 11.51 -1.44
N LEU A 111 -8.80 11.07 -1.11
CA LEU A 111 -8.36 9.70 -1.37
C LEU A 111 -9.14 8.68 -0.53
N SER A 112 -9.38 8.98 0.74
CA SER A 112 -10.16 8.12 1.64
C SER A 112 -11.60 7.94 1.16
N ASP A 113 -12.27 9.01 0.71
CA ASP A 113 -13.63 8.97 0.18
C ASP A 113 -13.73 8.12 -1.08
N THR A 114 -12.69 8.17 -1.92
CA THR A 114 -12.59 7.29 -3.09
C THR A 114 -12.57 5.82 -2.68
N TYR A 115 -11.79 5.46 -1.65
CA TYR A 115 -11.65 4.09 -1.18
C TYR A 115 -12.81 3.60 -0.31
N LYS A 116 -13.60 4.50 0.28
CA LYS A 116 -14.84 4.13 0.96
C LYS A 116 -15.76 3.30 0.07
N ARG A 117 -15.91 3.67 -1.21
CA ARG A 117 -16.73 2.90 -2.17
C ARG A 117 -16.23 1.46 -2.38
N TYR A 118 -14.91 1.26 -2.34
CA TYR A 118 -14.33 -0.09 -2.43
C TYR A 118 -14.59 -0.87 -1.13
N ALA A 119 -14.40 -0.22 0.02
CA ALA A 119 -14.64 -0.81 1.33
C ALA A 119 -16.10 -1.23 1.55
N ASP A 120 -17.04 -0.40 1.09
CA ASP A 120 -18.49 -0.64 1.19
C ASP A 120 -19.00 -1.58 0.09
N GLY A 121 -18.13 -2.00 -0.85
CA GLY A 121 -18.48 -2.87 -1.96
C GLY A 121 -19.31 -2.22 -3.08
N THR A 122 -19.51 -0.89 -3.03
CA THR A 122 -20.32 -0.12 -3.98
C THR A 122 -19.52 0.41 -5.17
N ALA A 123 -18.20 0.22 -5.18
CA ALA A 123 -17.36 0.60 -6.31
C ALA A 123 -17.72 -0.21 -7.58
N GLN A 124 -17.98 0.50 -8.68
CA GLN A 124 -18.32 -0.06 -9.99
C GLN A 124 -17.13 -0.14 -10.96
N SER A 125 -15.90 0.12 -10.48
CA SER A 125 -14.69 0.02 -11.31
C SER A 125 -14.40 -1.42 -11.76
N GLN A 126 -13.69 -1.58 -12.88
CA GLN A 126 -13.24 -2.90 -13.37
C GLN A 126 -12.38 -3.65 -12.33
N VAL A 127 -11.55 -2.92 -11.58
CA VAL A 127 -10.74 -3.49 -10.48
C VAL A 127 -11.61 -4.06 -9.37
N ALA A 128 -12.63 -3.31 -8.94
CA ALA A 128 -13.56 -3.77 -7.90
C ALA A 128 -14.32 -5.02 -8.35
N GLU A 129 -14.75 -5.06 -9.60
CA GLU A 129 -15.46 -6.21 -10.16
C GLU A 129 -14.56 -7.45 -10.27
N ALA A 130 -13.33 -7.30 -10.77
CA ALA A 130 -12.38 -8.39 -10.87
C ALA A 130 -12.05 -9.00 -9.50
N VAL A 131 -11.82 -8.15 -8.48
CA VAL A 131 -11.50 -8.63 -7.13
C VAL A 131 -12.70 -9.32 -6.48
N ARG A 132 -13.93 -8.84 -6.69
CA ARG A 132 -15.15 -9.55 -6.25
C ARG A 132 -15.29 -10.92 -6.89
N GLN A 133 -14.87 -11.08 -8.16
CA GLN A 133 -14.95 -12.32 -8.92
C GLN A 133 -13.79 -13.29 -8.68
N GLY A 134 -12.92 -13.05 -7.69
CA GLY A 134 -11.80 -13.98 -7.43
C GLY A 134 -10.47 -13.55 -8.02
N LYS A 135 -10.43 -12.58 -8.94
CA LYS A 135 -9.24 -12.23 -9.74
C LYS A 135 -8.33 -11.24 -9.02
N ALA A 136 -7.05 -11.22 -9.39
CA ALA A 136 -6.09 -10.28 -8.84
C ALA A 136 -6.19 -8.90 -9.51
N ALA A 137 -6.12 -7.83 -8.72
CA ALA A 137 -6.26 -6.46 -9.22
C ALA A 137 -5.21 -6.07 -10.27
N HIS A 138 -4.03 -6.68 -10.23
CA HIS A 138 -2.95 -6.41 -11.18
C HIS A 138 -3.10 -7.14 -12.54
N SER A 139 -4.16 -7.94 -12.70
CA SER A 139 -4.47 -8.68 -13.93
C SER A 139 -5.58 -8.01 -14.75
N VAL A 140 -6.07 -6.86 -14.29
CA VAL A 140 -6.99 -5.95 -14.98
C VAL A 140 -6.18 -4.83 -15.60
#